data_AF-A0A7J2H766-F1
#
_entry.id   AF-A0A7J2H766-F1
#
_cell.length_a   1.000
_cell.length_b   1.000
_cell.length_c   1.000
_cell.angle_alpha   90.00
_cell.angle_beta   90.00
_cell.angle_gamma   90.00
#
_symmetry.space_group_name_H-M   'P 1'
#
loop_
_entity.id
_entity.type
_entity.pdbx_description
1 polymer ?
#
loop_
_entity_poly.entity_id
_entity_poly.type
_entity_poly.pdbx_seq_one_letter_code
_entity_poly.pdbx_strand_id
1 'polypeptide(L)'
;MLHGAPTAKPRIRLLVSAPYCTPGSRVVAHVQVVSSSPGLLSLRVLDEHHEPVTQLVLGRVEPGEISLELKAPLEEGLYYLEALFNSSPTTLLALAREPLPVTREWERPLLVALVWHCHQGVNMRPDGVFHGPWAFIHVYRDEFAPYYRGGAYRLHAELMEKHPGVNATYNLSPSLLWQWLYAVRLGYIDGLSGEVYPPNSSQVRAVREVLGIFSKLVEEGRVEVLTSFFNHPIPGYVVDRYEWGVTVMGEELKWGLAVTREALGVHATGAWIPEMYFSMKLLKLLARAGIRYTVLDARYHLSRARGAIATPYEPYLLVSGNESLVVFFRDTEISNLISFGIELGDEVDAAIMARRVVAEILARRVSHPGARVVVIAADGENWLLGSPLRAVFLDLLLSYLESCRLVRTTTLSGVLRNVNATRTITWVPSTSWAGGDWVWVSLSENKVQWSLIEEAAEYYERVKRGCGEGPISQAALFALFMALNSDVIHREYVMLSHTEAWSREVEMICRLGAQEANKLLLNHMTPNLSAARATTDCRPCTLSIYDLLPQLAITLSLASIILLVAIKRRRKASRAFKD
;
A
#
# COMPACT_ATOMS: atom_id res chain seq x y z
N MET A 1 0.52 -20.09 -51.67
CA MET A 1 1.47 -19.46 -50.72
C MET A 1 0.82 -19.48 -49.35
N LEU A 2 1.22 -20.44 -48.51
CA LEU A 2 0.78 -20.50 -47.12
C LEU A 2 1.58 -19.45 -46.35
N HIS A 3 0.90 -18.47 -45.77
CA HIS A 3 1.51 -17.54 -44.81
C HIS A 3 1.95 -18.36 -43.59
N GLY A 4 3.27 -18.59 -43.48
CA GLY A 4 3.87 -19.16 -42.28
C GLY A 4 3.54 -18.26 -41.09
N ALA A 5 3.01 -18.86 -40.04
CA ALA A 5 2.87 -18.20 -38.74
C ALA A 5 4.25 -17.60 -38.35
N PRO A 6 4.30 -16.40 -37.75
CA PRO A 6 5.56 -15.82 -37.31
C PRO A 6 6.24 -16.80 -36.35
N THR A 7 7.44 -17.26 -36.70
CA THR A 7 8.24 -18.11 -35.81
C THR A 7 8.50 -17.33 -34.53
N ALA A 8 8.04 -17.86 -33.40
CA ALA A 8 8.23 -17.23 -32.10
C ALA A 8 9.74 -17.01 -31.87
N LYS A 9 10.12 -15.79 -31.45
CA LYS A 9 11.52 -15.50 -31.10
C LYS A 9 12.00 -16.52 -30.05
N PRO A 10 13.20 -17.10 -30.21
CA PRO A 10 13.76 -18.00 -29.21
C PRO A 10 13.75 -17.37 -27.82
N ARG A 11 13.39 -18.15 -26.80
CA ARG A 11 13.43 -17.77 -25.39
C ARG A 11 14.13 -18.85 -24.59
N ILE A 12 14.81 -18.44 -23.53
CA ILE A 12 15.43 -19.34 -22.57
C ILE A 12 15.00 -18.95 -21.17
N ARG A 13 14.73 -19.95 -20.32
CA ARG A 13 14.44 -19.78 -18.91
C ARG A 13 15.44 -20.57 -18.09
N LEU A 14 15.82 -20.04 -16.94
CA LEU A 14 16.82 -20.61 -16.07
C LEU A 14 16.25 -20.66 -14.64
N LEU A 15 16.05 -21.87 -14.13
CA LEU A 15 15.67 -22.12 -12.75
C LEU A 15 16.83 -22.79 -12.02
N VAL A 16 17.32 -22.15 -10.97
CA VAL A 16 18.30 -22.75 -10.05
C VAL A 16 17.54 -23.38 -8.88
N SER A 17 17.80 -24.65 -8.59
CA SER A 17 16.98 -25.42 -7.64
C SER A 17 17.01 -24.89 -6.20
N ALA A 18 18.03 -24.10 -5.82
CA ALA A 18 18.17 -23.52 -4.48
C ALA A 18 18.43 -22.00 -4.54
N PRO A 19 17.98 -21.22 -3.54
CA PRO A 19 18.23 -19.78 -3.48
C PRO A 19 19.69 -19.41 -3.17
N TYR A 20 20.47 -20.36 -2.66
CA TYR A 20 21.92 -20.22 -2.44
C TYR A 20 22.60 -21.60 -2.56
N CYS A 21 23.92 -21.61 -2.56
CA CYS A 21 24.71 -22.83 -2.41
C CYS A 21 25.93 -22.60 -1.52
N THR A 22 26.54 -23.69 -1.06
CA THR A 22 27.79 -23.63 -0.28
C THR A 22 29.01 -23.68 -1.21
N PRO A 23 30.17 -23.14 -0.79
CA PRO A 23 31.37 -23.20 -1.62
C PRO A 23 31.72 -24.61 -2.09
N GLY A 24 31.91 -24.77 -3.40
CA GLY A 24 32.27 -26.05 -4.03
C GLY A 24 31.16 -27.12 -4.09
N SER A 25 29.95 -26.84 -3.59
CA SER A 25 28.84 -27.80 -3.68
C SER A 25 28.28 -27.92 -5.10
N ARG A 26 27.47 -28.96 -5.33
CA ARG A 26 26.73 -29.14 -6.57
C ARG A 26 25.59 -28.11 -6.67
N VAL A 27 25.49 -27.46 -7.82
CA VAL A 27 24.38 -26.58 -8.19
C VAL A 27 23.64 -27.24 -9.34
N VAL A 28 22.33 -27.43 -9.17
CA VAL A 28 21.44 -27.97 -10.20
C VAL A 28 20.71 -26.80 -10.86
N ALA A 29 20.77 -26.76 -12.18
CA ALA A 29 20.15 -25.75 -13.02
C ALA A 29 19.24 -26.41 -14.06
N HIS A 30 17.98 -25.99 -14.09
CA HIS A 30 17.01 -26.40 -15.09
C HIS A 30 16.91 -25.29 -16.13
N VAL A 31 17.31 -25.60 -17.36
CA VAL A 31 17.25 -24.68 -18.50
C VAL A 31 16.12 -25.13 -19.39
N GLN A 32 15.21 -24.22 -19.71
CA GLN A 32 14.17 -24.47 -20.69
C GLN A 32 14.40 -23.60 -21.92
N VAL A 33 14.58 -24.25 -23.07
CA VAL A 33 14.80 -23.60 -24.37
C VAL A 33 13.53 -23.69 -25.21
N VAL A 34 12.94 -22.55 -25.53
CA VAL A 34 11.80 -22.43 -26.43
C VAL A 34 12.31 -21.88 -27.75
N SER A 35 12.44 -22.73 -28.76
CA SER A 35 12.97 -22.38 -30.08
C SER A 35 12.38 -23.30 -31.16
N SER A 36 12.28 -22.81 -32.40
CA SER A 36 11.86 -23.62 -33.56
C SER A 36 12.98 -24.48 -34.15
N SER A 37 14.22 -24.26 -33.72
CA SER A 37 15.39 -24.98 -34.22
C SER A 37 16.40 -25.26 -33.09
N PRO A 38 17.25 -26.31 -33.25
CA PRO A 38 18.33 -26.61 -32.32
C PRO A 38 19.38 -25.50 -32.34
N GLY A 39 20.08 -25.32 -31.22
CA GLY A 39 21.13 -24.30 -31.06
C GLY A 39 22.20 -24.72 -30.06
N LEU A 40 23.21 -23.90 -29.88
CA LEU A 40 24.30 -24.13 -28.93
C LEU A 40 23.91 -23.60 -27.55
N LEU A 41 23.98 -24.46 -26.52
CA LEU A 41 23.74 -24.06 -25.13
C LEU A 41 25.06 -24.00 -24.35
N SER A 42 25.24 -22.94 -23.58
CA SER A 42 26.31 -22.84 -22.60
C SER A 42 25.82 -22.24 -21.29
N LEU A 43 26.41 -22.68 -20.19
CA LEU A 43 26.25 -22.11 -18.86
C LEU A 43 27.53 -21.40 -18.44
N ARG A 44 27.40 -20.24 -17.80
CA ARG A 44 28.50 -19.47 -17.23
C ARG A 44 28.18 -19.13 -15.78
N VAL A 45 29.19 -19.24 -14.92
CA VAL A 45 29.16 -18.61 -13.60
C VAL A 45 29.94 -17.30 -13.73
N LEU A 46 29.27 -16.19 -13.42
CA LEU A 46 29.83 -14.85 -13.44
C LEU A 46 30.07 -14.37 -12.01
N ASP A 47 31.09 -13.56 -11.77
CA ASP A 47 31.28 -12.85 -10.52
C ASP A 47 30.32 -11.65 -10.37
N GLU A 48 30.46 -10.87 -9.29
CA GLU A 48 29.64 -9.69 -9.02
C GLU A 48 29.84 -8.55 -10.04
N HIS A 49 30.94 -8.57 -10.79
CA HIS A 49 31.24 -7.64 -11.89
C HIS A 49 30.77 -8.18 -13.25
N HIS A 50 30.10 -9.33 -13.26
CA HIS A 50 29.64 -10.05 -14.44
C HIS A 50 30.76 -10.61 -15.33
N GLU A 51 31.95 -10.83 -14.76
CA GLU A 51 33.07 -11.47 -15.45
C GLU A 51 33.01 -13.00 -15.30
N PRO A 52 33.24 -13.78 -16.36
CA PRO A 52 33.15 -15.25 -16.29
C PRO A 52 34.22 -15.87 -15.39
N VAL A 53 33.78 -16.61 -14.38
CA VAL A 53 34.64 -17.39 -13.47
C VAL A 53 34.75 -18.85 -13.91
N THR A 54 33.68 -19.40 -14.46
CA THR A 54 33.63 -20.79 -14.97
C THR A 54 32.64 -20.88 -16.11
N GLN A 55 32.92 -21.74 -17.09
CA GLN A 55 32.03 -21.98 -18.23
C GLN A 55 31.88 -23.48 -18.49
N LEU A 56 30.64 -23.91 -18.73
CA LEU A 56 30.29 -25.23 -19.22
C LEU A 56 29.63 -25.09 -20.60
N VAL A 57 30.21 -25.72 -21.62
CA VAL A 57 29.67 -25.73 -22.98
C VAL A 57 29.09 -27.12 -23.26
N LEU A 58 27.78 -27.18 -23.54
CA LEU A 58 27.08 -28.44 -23.84
C LEU A 58 27.08 -28.77 -25.34
N GLY A 59 27.32 -27.77 -26.19
CA GLY A 59 27.21 -27.92 -27.63
C GLY A 59 25.77 -27.80 -28.10
N ARG A 60 25.43 -28.51 -29.18
CA ARG A 60 24.12 -28.40 -29.84
C ARG A 60 23.04 -29.15 -29.07
N VAL A 61 21.98 -28.45 -28.68
CA VAL A 61 20.83 -28.99 -27.96
C VAL A 61 19.53 -28.77 -28.72
N GLU A 62 18.61 -29.71 -28.56
CA GLU A 62 17.23 -29.59 -29.03
C GLU A 62 16.42 -28.66 -28.09
N PRO A 63 15.41 -27.93 -28.60
CA PRO A 63 14.47 -27.20 -27.75
C PRO A 63 13.78 -28.13 -26.74
N GLY A 64 13.62 -27.67 -25.50
CA GLY A 64 13.07 -28.48 -24.40
C GLY A 64 13.68 -28.14 -23.05
N GLU A 65 13.43 -29.01 -22.07
CA GLU A 65 13.98 -28.90 -20.71
C GLU A 65 15.26 -29.71 -20.57
N ILE A 66 16.29 -29.08 -20.01
CA ILE A 66 17.63 -29.62 -19.86
C ILE A 66 18.07 -29.36 -18.42
N SER A 67 18.36 -30.42 -17.68
CA SER A 67 18.88 -30.32 -16.32
C SER A 67 20.39 -30.49 -16.32
N LEU A 68 21.09 -29.58 -15.66
CA LEU A 68 22.53 -29.46 -15.71
C LEU A 68 23.08 -29.34 -14.29
N GLU A 69 24.19 -30.02 -14.06
CA GLU A 69 24.93 -29.92 -12.80
C GLU A 69 26.23 -29.16 -13.02
N LEU A 70 26.49 -28.18 -12.17
CA LEU A 70 27.73 -27.42 -12.12
C LEU A 70 28.25 -27.36 -10.69
N LYS A 71 29.55 -27.07 -10.55
CA LYS A 71 30.18 -26.87 -9.25
C LYS A 71 30.12 -25.39 -8.87
N ALA A 72 29.67 -25.09 -7.66
CA ALA A 72 29.71 -23.74 -7.11
C ALA A 72 31.16 -23.23 -7.00
N PRO A 73 31.39 -21.92 -7.12
CA PRO A 73 32.66 -21.28 -6.75
C PRO A 73 33.16 -21.73 -5.37
N LEU A 74 34.49 -21.71 -5.19
CA LEU A 74 35.12 -22.11 -3.92
C LEU A 74 35.18 -20.98 -2.88
N GLU A 75 34.96 -19.74 -3.31
CA GLU A 75 34.94 -18.57 -2.46
C GLU A 75 33.49 -18.16 -2.18
N GLU A 76 33.26 -17.61 -0.98
CA GLU A 76 31.97 -17.02 -0.64
C GLU A 76 31.83 -15.68 -1.36
N GLY A 77 30.65 -15.39 -1.88
CA GLY A 77 30.42 -14.21 -2.69
C GLY A 77 29.09 -14.25 -3.41
N LEU A 78 28.75 -13.12 -4.03
CA LEU A 78 27.62 -13.04 -4.95
C LEU A 78 28.11 -13.37 -6.35
N TYR A 79 27.54 -14.43 -6.93
CA TYR A 79 27.79 -14.82 -8.31
C TYR A 79 26.47 -14.77 -9.09
N TYR A 80 26.55 -14.99 -10.40
CA TYR A 80 25.38 -15.14 -11.26
C TYR A 80 25.53 -16.37 -12.14
N LEU A 81 24.49 -17.19 -12.23
CA LEU A 81 24.41 -18.24 -13.23
C LEU A 81 23.75 -17.67 -14.49
N GLU A 82 24.40 -17.81 -15.63
CA GLU A 82 23.91 -17.35 -16.92
C GLU A 82 23.79 -18.53 -17.88
N ALA A 83 22.65 -18.62 -18.56
CA ALA A 83 22.41 -19.56 -19.65
C ALA A 83 22.31 -18.81 -20.97
N LEU A 84 23.08 -19.26 -21.96
CA LEU A 84 23.17 -18.66 -23.29
C LEU A 84 22.77 -19.67 -24.35
N PHE A 85 21.78 -19.31 -25.16
CA PHE A 85 21.35 -20.09 -26.31
C PHE A 85 21.71 -19.36 -27.61
N ASN A 86 22.56 -19.97 -28.43
CA ASN A 86 23.12 -19.35 -29.63
C ASN A 86 22.79 -20.16 -30.89
N SER A 87 22.69 -19.53 -32.06
CA SER A 87 22.60 -20.25 -33.34
C SER A 87 23.98 -20.66 -33.87
N SER A 88 25.02 -19.92 -33.49
CA SER A 88 26.42 -20.14 -33.84
C SER A 88 27.31 -19.68 -32.67
N PRO A 89 28.62 -19.96 -32.66
CA PRO A 89 29.50 -19.51 -31.58
C PRO A 89 29.48 -17.99 -31.33
N THR A 90 29.10 -17.18 -32.32
CA THR A 90 29.11 -15.71 -32.24
C THR A 90 27.71 -15.08 -32.22
N THR A 91 26.65 -15.85 -32.45
CA THR A 91 25.29 -15.30 -32.62
C THR A 91 24.36 -15.75 -31.50
N LEU A 92 24.18 -14.89 -30.50
CA LEU A 92 23.26 -15.09 -29.37
C LEU A 92 21.80 -14.98 -29.83
N LEU A 93 20.97 -15.95 -29.43
CA LEU A 93 19.52 -15.94 -29.69
C LEU A 93 18.73 -15.52 -28.45
N ALA A 94 19.09 -16.07 -27.28
CA ALA A 94 18.43 -15.78 -26.01
C ALA A 94 19.39 -16.00 -24.85
N LEU A 95 19.20 -15.25 -23.75
CA LEU A 95 19.92 -15.44 -22.50
C LEU A 95 18.97 -15.37 -21.30
N ALA A 96 19.32 -16.07 -20.22
CA ALA A 96 18.69 -15.94 -18.92
C ALA A 96 19.77 -15.92 -17.84
N ARG A 97 19.56 -15.14 -16.78
CA ARG A 97 20.51 -14.98 -15.68
C ARG A 97 19.79 -15.03 -14.35
N GLU A 98 20.39 -15.72 -13.38
CA GLU A 98 19.89 -15.87 -12.02
C GLU A 98 20.99 -15.56 -10.99
N PRO A 99 20.69 -14.82 -9.91
CA PRO A 99 21.65 -14.58 -8.82
C PRO A 99 22.01 -15.90 -8.13
N LEU A 100 23.26 -16.10 -7.76
CA LEU A 100 23.77 -17.28 -7.08
C LEU A 100 24.63 -16.86 -5.88
N PRO A 101 24.02 -16.54 -4.74
CA PRO A 101 24.74 -16.37 -3.49
C PRO A 101 25.46 -17.67 -3.12
N VAL A 102 26.78 -17.59 -2.95
CA VAL A 102 27.63 -18.69 -2.46
C VAL A 102 28.05 -18.33 -1.04
N THR A 103 27.57 -19.08 -0.05
CA THR A 103 27.89 -18.82 1.35
C THR A 103 27.78 -20.07 2.22
N ARG A 104 28.56 -20.11 3.28
CA ARG A 104 28.44 -21.08 4.37
C ARG A 104 27.30 -20.70 5.29
N GLU A 105 26.97 -21.60 6.21
CA GLU A 105 25.98 -21.29 7.25
C GLU A 105 26.43 -20.11 8.13
N TRP A 106 25.49 -19.23 8.45
CA TRP A 106 25.72 -18.11 9.35
C TRP A 106 25.39 -18.52 10.79
N GLU A 107 26.17 -18.02 11.76
CA GLU A 107 25.93 -18.25 13.19
C GLU A 107 24.49 -17.88 13.60
N ARG A 108 23.95 -16.82 12.99
CA ARG A 108 22.57 -16.39 13.17
C ARG A 108 21.92 -16.19 11.80
N PRO A 109 20.68 -16.66 11.61
CA PRO A 109 19.96 -16.44 10.36
C PRO A 109 19.72 -14.93 10.16
N LEU A 110 19.71 -14.50 8.90
CA LEU A 110 19.29 -13.15 8.52
C LEU A 110 17.78 -13.01 8.78
N LEU A 111 17.39 -11.96 9.51
CA LEU A 111 15.98 -11.70 9.72
C LEU A 111 15.36 -11.11 8.46
N VAL A 112 14.16 -11.55 8.11
CA VAL A 112 13.38 -10.97 7.00
C VAL A 112 12.07 -10.44 7.59
N ALA A 113 11.87 -9.13 7.52
CA ALA A 113 10.62 -8.51 7.95
C ALA A 113 9.78 -8.17 6.72
N LEU A 114 8.80 -9.02 6.43
CA LEU A 114 7.76 -8.74 5.44
C LEU A 114 6.75 -7.77 6.05
N VAL A 115 6.48 -6.67 5.36
CA VAL A 115 5.54 -5.62 5.78
C VAL A 115 4.54 -5.38 4.64
N TRP A 116 3.33 -5.91 4.79
CA TRP A 116 2.26 -5.75 3.79
C TRP A 116 1.34 -4.60 4.18
N HIS A 117 1.26 -3.58 3.34
CA HIS A 117 0.34 -2.47 3.52
C HIS A 117 -0.99 -2.79 2.81
N CYS A 118 -1.93 -3.38 3.53
CA CYS A 118 -3.25 -3.71 3.04
C CYS A 118 -4.19 -2.53 3.26
N HIS A 119 -4.54 -1.81 2.20
CA HIS A 119 -5.21 -0.54 2.33
C HIS A 119 -6.36 -0.35 1.34
N GLN A 120 -7.41 0.31 1.83
CA GLN A 120 -8.40 1.01 1.02
C GLN A 120 -8.84 2.25 1.79
N GLY A 121 -8.79 3.42 1.16
CA GLY A 121 -9.46 4.60 1.68
C GLY A 121 -10.96 4.34 1.86
N VAL A 122 -11.63 5.11 2.71
CA VAL A 122 -13.09 5.03 2.85
C VAL A 122 -13.74 5.60 1.60
N ASN A 123 -14.13 4.70 0.69
CA ASN A 123 -14.71 5.01 -0.61
C ASN A 123 -16.23 5.19 -0.52
N MET A 124 -16.68 6.02 0.43
CA MET A 124 -18.08 6.25 0.76
C MET A 124 -18.49 7.69 0.49
N ARG A 125 -19.72 7.89 0.03
CA ARG A 125 -20.35 9.21 -0.11
C ARG A 125 -21.07 9.61 1.20
N PRO A 126 -21.41 10.90 1.39
CA PRO A 126 -22.16 11.34 2.58
C PRO A 126 -23.54 10.67 2.77
N ASP A 127 -24.09 10.03 1.73
CA ASP A 127 -25.33 9.26 1.79
C ASP A 127 -25.15 7.82 2.33
N GLY A 128 -23.91 7.41 2.64
CA GLY A 128 -23.57 6.06 3.11
C GLY A 128 -23.36 5.01 2.02
N VAL A 129 -23.42 5.39 0.74
CA VAL A 129 -23.18 4.47 -0.38
C VAL A 129 -21.70 4.44 -0.75
N PHE A 130 -21.15 3.24 -0.91
CA PHE A 130 -19.76 3.03 -1.30
C PHE A 130 -19.61 3.21 -2.81
N HIS A 131 -18.93 4.25 -3.26
CA HIS A 131 -18.67 4.47 -4.70
C HIS A 131 -17.58 3.54 -5.25
N GLY A 132 -16.77 2.93 -4.37
CA GLY A 132 -15.81 1.88 -4.70
C GLY A 132 -15.83 0.76 -3.64
N PRO A 133 -16.39 -0.42 -3.92
CA PRO A 133 -16.54 -1.51 -2.93
C PRO A 133 -15.23 -2.33 -2.76
N TRP A 134 -14.08 -1.77 -3.09
CA TRP A 134 -12.77 -2.43 -3.14
C TRP A 134 -12.37 -3.07 -1.81
N ALA A 135 -12.70 -2.41 -0.69
CA ALA A 135 -12.49 -2.95 0.66
C ALA A 135 -13.16 -4.32 0.87
N PHE A 136 -14.25 -4.59 0.14
CA PHE A 136 -15.02 -5.82 0.26
C PHE A 136 -14.69 -6.81 -0.87
N ILE A 137 -14.60 -6.36 -2.12
CA ILE A 137 -14.44 -7.28 -3.24
C ILE A 137 -13.09 -8.01 -3.22
N HIS A 138 -12.03 -7.35 -2.73
CA HIS A 138 -10.71 -7.95 -2.53
C HIS A 138 -10.69 -8.99 -1.39
N VAL A 139 -11.84 -9.27 -0.76
CA VAL A 139 -12.03 -10.41 0.13
C VAL A 139 -12.67 -11.60 -0.60
N TYR A 140 -13.79 -11.39 -1.29
CA TYR A 140 -14.67 -12.49 -1.72
C TYR A 140 -14.70 -12.76 -3.22
N ARG A 141 -14.30 -11.82 -4.07
CA ARG A 141 -14.31 -12.02 -5.53
C ARG A 141 -13.17 -12.96 -5.89
N ASP A 142 -13.40 -13.94 -6.76
CA ASP A 142 -12.36 -14.87 -7.21
C ASP A 142 -11.36 -14.18 -8.16
N GLU A 143 -10.39 -13.46 -7.59
CA GLU A 143 -9.41 -12.66 -8.32
C GLU A 143 -8.25 -13.51 -8.88
N PHE A 144 -8.07 -14.71 -8.34
CA PHE A 144 -6.91 -15.57 -8.61
C PHE A 144 -7.29 -16.98 -9.08
N ALA A 145 -8.51 -17.16 -9.62
CA ALA A 145 -8.90 -18.41 -10.25
C ALA A 145 -7.96 -18.75 -11.43
N PRO A 146 -7.64 -20.03 -11.67
CA PRO A 146 -8.15 -21.21 -10.96
C PRO A 146 -7.35 -21.61 -9.70
N TYR A 147 -6.31 -20.86 -9.33
CA TYR A 147 -5.35 -21.27 -8.30
C TYR A 147 -5.86 -21.07 -6.87
N TYR A 148 -6.50 -19.93 -6.62
CA TYR A 148 -6.98 -19.54 -5.31
C TYR A 148 -8.39 -18.95 -5.40
N ARG A 149 -9.15 -19.12 -4.33
CA ARG A 149 -10.50 -18.55 -4.16
C ARG A 149 -10.43 -17.20 -3.46
N GLY A 150 -11.42 -16.35 -3.70
CA GLY A 150 -11.49 -15.02 -3.12
C GLY A 150 -10.40 -14.08 -3.61
N GLY A 151 -10.27 -12.95 -2.91
CA GLY A 151 -9.45 -11.82 -3.34
C GLY A 151 -8.16 -11.64 -2.55
N ALA A 152 -7.43 -10.56 -2.84
CA ALA A 152 -6.11 -10.27 -2.27
C ALA A 152 -6.03 -10.40 -0.73
N TYR A 153 -7.01 -9.88 0.00
CA TYR A 153 -7.02 -9.94 1.47
C TYR A 153 -7.25 -11.35 2.00
N ARG A 154 -8.11 -12.12 1.33
CA ARG A 154 -8.32 -13.53 1.68
C ARG A 154 -7.08 -14.36 1.38
N LEU A 155 -6.43 -14.12 0.24
CA LEU A 155 -5.19 -14.78 -0.13
C LEU A 155 -4.12 -14.58 0.94
N HIS A 156 -3.89 -13.34 1.39
CA HIS A 156 -2.93 -13.07 2.46
C HIS A 156 -3.25 -13.83 3.74
N ALA A 157 -4.51 -13.85 4.17
CA ALA A 157 -4.94 -14.55 5.38
C ALA A 157 -4.73 -16.07 5.26
N GLU A 158 -5.18 -16.69 4.17
CA GLU A 158 -5.08 -18.14 3.95
C GLU A 158 -3.63 -18.59 3.72
N LEU A 159 -2.79 -17.78 3.05
CA LEU A 159 -1.37 -18.12 2.88
C LEU A 159 -0.58 -18.10 4.20
N MET A 160 -0.93 -17.21 5.14
CA MET A 160 -0.33 -17.26 6.47
C MET A 160 -0.73 -18.51 7.26
N GLU A 161 -1.95 -19.05 7.06
CA GLU A 161 -2.32 -20.35 7.61
C GLU A 161 -1.59 -21.51 6.91
N LYS A 162 -1.39 -21.42 5.59
CA LYS A 162 -0.69 -22.43 4.78
C LYS A 162 0.80 -22.56 5.13
N HIS A 163 1.46 -21.45 5.47
CA HIS A 163 2.91 -21.39 5.76
C HIS A 163 3.18 -21.10 7.23
N PRO A 164 3.03 -22.10 8.15
CA PRO A 164 3.09 -21.89 9.59
C PRO A 164 4.44 -21.38 10.14
N GLY A 165 5.53 -21.59 9.42
CA GLY A 165 6.87 -21.09 9.75
C GLY A 165 7.12 -19.64 9.31
N VAL A 166 6.17 -19.00 8.62
CA VAL A 166 6.26 -17.60 8.24
C VAL A 166 5.64 -16.68 9.29
N ASN A 167 6.38 -15.64 9.67
CA ASN A 167 5.89 -14.50 10.45
C ASN A 167 5.99 -13.22 9.64
N ALA A 168 4.97 -12.36 9.72
CA ALA A 168 4.90 -11.14 8.92
C ALA A 168 4.22 -9.99 9.68
N THR A 169 4.48 -8.78 9.22
CA THR A 169 3.84 -7.56 9.72
C THR A 169 2.84 -7.08 8.69
N TYR A 170 1.64 -6.71 9.13
CA TYR A 170 0.60 -6.17 8.28
C TYR A 170 0.22 -4.79 8.76
N ASN A 171 0.04 -3.84 7.85
CA ASN A 171 -0.84 -2.72 8.11
C ASN A 171 -2.17 -3.04 7.43
N LEU A 172 -3.08 -3.71 8.15
CA LEU A 172 -4.50 -3.68 7.81
C LEU A 172 -4.97 -2.27 8.20
N SER A 173 -4.97 -1.36 7.22
CA SER A 173 -5.17 0.06 7.51
C SER A 173 -6.46 0.31 8.30
N PRO A 174 -6.51 1.31 9.20
CA PRO A 174 -7.71 1.56 9.97
C PRO A 174 -8.94 1.87 9.11
N SER A 175 -8.79 2.52 7.95
CA SER A 175 -9.88 2.73 7.00
C SER A 175 -10.44 1.43 6.44
N LEU A 176 -9.57 0.45 6.13
CA LEU A 176 -9.99 -0.88 5.69
C LEU A 176 -10.72 -1.62 6.82
N LEU A 177 -10.13 -1.64 8.02
CA LEU A 177 -10.72 -2.29 9.20
C LEU A 177 -12.06 -1.67 9.58
N TRP A 178 -12.18 -0.34 9.53
CA TRP A 178 -13.42 0.37 9.79
C TRP A 178 -14.51 -0.04 8.80
N GLN A 179 -14.19 -0.10 7.50
CA GLN A 179 -15.13 -0.55 6.47
C GLN A 179 -15.58 -2.01 6.71
N TRP A 180 -14.66 -2.89 7.10
CA TRP A 180 -15.00 -4.28 7.44
C TRP A 180 -15.92 -4.38 8.67
N LEU A 181 -15.61 -3.66 9.75
CA LEU A 181 -16.46 -3.60 10.93
C LEU A 181 -17.84 -3.01 10.61
N TYR A 182 -17.88 -1.95 9.79
CA TYR A 182 -19.10 -1.33 9.30
C TYR A 182 -19.96 -2.36 8.55
N ALA A 183 -19.38 -3.05 7.56
CA ALA A 183 -20.08 -4.06 6.77
C ALA A 183 -20.56 -5.24 7.63
N VAL A 184 -19.74 -5.74 8.56
CA VAL A 184 -20.11 -6.85 9.46
C VAL A 184 -21.29 -6.48 10.35
N ARG A 185 -21.39 -5.22 10.77
CA ARG A 185 -22.44 -4.73 11.67
C ARG A 185 -23.72 -4.30 10.94
N LEU A 186 -23.58 -3.62 9.81
CA LEU A 186 -24.67 -2.89 9.16
C LEU A 186 -24.95 -3.36 7.72
N GLY A 187 -24.02 -4.09 7.11
CA GLY A 187 -24.00 -4.33 5.67
C GLY A 187 -23.43 -3.13 4.93
N TYR A 188 -23.47 -3.18 3.60
CA TYR A 188 -23.06 -2.06 2.74
C TYR A 188 -23.87 -2.01 1.46
N ILE A 189 -23.86 -0.85 0.81
CA ILE A 189 -24.46 -0.63 -0.51
C ILE A 189 -23.32 -0.41 -1.50
N ASP A 190 -23.24 -1.27 -2.51
CA ASP A 190 -22.31 -1.11 -3.62
C ASP A 190 -22.87 -0.09 -4.60
N GLY A 191 -22.24 1.07 -4.67
CA GLY A 191 -22.64 2.16 -5.55
C GLY A 191 -22.36 1.92 -7.03
N LEU A 192 -21.55 0.92 -7.39
CA LEU A 192 -21.30 0.56 -8.80
C LEU A 192 -22.39 -0.34 -9.36
N SER A 193 -22.82 -1.35 -8.58
CA SER A 193 -23.87 -2.29 -8.99
C SER A 193 -25.29 -1.88 -8.55
N GLY A 194 -25.39 -1.03 -7.51
CA GLY A 194 -26.64 -0.73 -6.82
C GLY A 194 -27.10 -1.83 -5.86
N GLU A 195 -26.31 -2.89 -5.69
CA GLU A 195 -26.67 -4.01 -4.82
C GLU A 195 -26.50 -3.67 -3.34
N VAL A 196 -27.40 -4.22 -2.52
CA VAL A 196 -27.36 -4.12 -1.07
C VAL A 196 -26.90 -5.44 -0.50
N TYR A 197 -25.82 -5.41 0.28
CA TYR A 197 -25.23 -6.57 0.93
C TYR A 197 -25.51 -6.51 2.43
N PRO A 198 -26.57 -7.17 2.94
CA PRO A 198 -26.89 -7.17 4.36
C PRO A 198 -25.82 -7.92 5.19
N PRO A 199 -25.80 -7.74 6.54
CA PRO A 199 -24.83 -8.39 7.44
C PRO A 199 -24.73 -9.92 7.36
N ASN A 200 -25.75 -10.59 6.82
CA ASN A 200 -25.86 -12.04 6.68
C ASN A 200 -25.57 -12.55 5.25
N SER A 201 -25.26 -11.66 4.31
CA SER A 201 -24.87 -12.02 2.94
C SER A 201 -23.61 -12.89 2.92
N SER A 202 -23.39 -13.68 1.86
CA SER A 202 -22.17 -14.48 1.72
C SER A 202 -20.91 -13.60 1.67
N GLN A 203 -21.00 -12.44 1.02
CA GLN A 203 -19.93 -11.46 0.88
C GLN A 203 -19.49 -10.91 2.25
N VAL A 204 -20.44 -10.46 3.08
CA VAL A 204 -20.14 -9.95 4.42
C VAL A 204 -19.67 -11.07 5.37
N ARG A 205 -20.19 -12.30 5.21
CA ARG A 205 -19.65 -13.46 5.94
C ARG A 205 -18.19 -13.76 5.59
N ALA A 206 -17.79 -13.59 4.33
CA ALA A 206 -16.39 -13.75 3.94
C ALA A 206 -15.49 -12.66 4.57
N VAL A 207 -15.96 -11.41 4.66
CA VAL A 207 -15.26 -10.34 5.41
C VAL A 207 -15.08 -10.71 6.87
N ARG A 208 -16.13 -11.23 7.53
CA ARG A 208 -16.05 -11.72 8.92
C ARG A 208 -15.06 -12.87 9.09
N GLU A 209 -15.04 -13.81 8.14
CA GLU A 209 -14.10 -14.95 8.13
C GLU A 209 -12.65 -14.47 8.06
N VAL A 210 -12.32 -13.58 7.11
CA VAL A 210 -10.96 -13.03 6.97
C VAL A 210 -10.52 -12.25 8.21
N LEU A 211 -11.41 -11.43 8.78
CA LEU A 211 -11.12 -10.73 10.03
C LEU A 211 -10.83 -11.71 11.19
N GLY A 212 -11.56 -12.83 11.24
CA GLY A 212 -11.34 -13.90 12.21
C GLY A 212 -9.99 -14.61 12.04
N ILE A 213 -9.58 -14.89 10.80
CA ILE A 213 -8.26 -15.48 10.51
C ILE A 213 -7.14 -14.54 10.95
N PHE A 214 -7.20 -13.25 10.59
CA PHE A 214 -6.21 -12.28 11.04
C PHE A 214 -6.17 -12.14 12.56
N SER A 215 -7.33 -12.10 13.23
CA SER A 215 -7.40 -12.02 14.70
C SER A 215 -6.69 -13.21 15.36
N LYS A 216 -6.95 -14.43 14.88
CA LYS A 216 -6.27 -15.65 15.34
C LYS A 216 -4.76 -15.59 15.12
N LEU A 217 -4.31 -15.22 13.92
CA LEU A 217 -2.87 -15.11 13.59
C LEU A 217 -2.15 -14.04 14.43
N VAL A 218 -2.87 -12.99 14.81
CA VAL A 218 -2.38 -11.94 15.72
C VAL A 218 -2.26 -12.45 17.16
N GLU A 219 -3.25 -13.18 17.66
CA GLU A 219 -3.20 -13.83 18.98
C GLU A 219 -2.04 -14.84 19.08
N GLU A 220 -1.77 -15.57 17.99
CA GLU A 220 -0.62 -16.49 17.88
C GLU A 220 0.74 -15.77 17.81
N GLY A 221 0.76 -14.44 17.62
CA GLY A 221 1.97 -13.64 17.47
C GLY A 221 2.72 -13.87 16.14
N ARG A 222 2.10 -14.56 15.18
CA ARG A 222 2.64 -14.82 13.84
C ARG A 222 2.45 -13.64 12.91
N VAL A 223 1.31 -12.95 13.06
CA VAL A 223 1.03 -11.67 12.42
C VAL A 223 1.14 -10.55 13.45
N GLU A 224 1.98 -9.57 13.17
CA GLU A 224 1.93 -8.29 13.86
C GLU A 224 1.09 -7.31 13.05
N VAL A 225 0.26 -6.50 13.71
CA VAL A 225 -0.50 -5.44 13.03
C VAL A 225 -0.03 -4.05 13.44
N LEU A 226 0.26 -3.22 12.43
CA LEU A 226 0.53 -1.80 12.57
C LEU A 226 -0.77 -1.01 12.53
N THR A 227 -0.87 0.06 13.32
CA THR A 227 -1.88 1.09 13.09
C THR A 227 -1.47 2.01 11.93
N SER A 228 -2.34 2.93 11.54
CA SER A 228 -2.02 4.08 10.69
C SER A 228 -2.86 5.27 11.14
N PHE A 229 -2.84 6.36 10.37
CA PHE A 229 -3.83 7.43 10.41
C PHE A 229 -5.15 6.88 9.84
N PHE A 230 -6.28 7.29 10.43
CA PHE A 230 -7.59 6.66 10.20
C PHE A 230 -7.96 6.51 8.73
N ASN A 231 -7.98 7.60 7.95
CA ASN A 231 -8.38 7.56 6.54
C ASN A 231 -7.23 7.86 5.57
N HIS A 232 -6.03 7.42 5.96
CA HIS A 232 -4.84 7.46 5.11
C HIS A 232 -4.59 8.83 4.44
N PRO A 233 -4.50 9.94 5.20
CA PRO A 233 -4.07 11.23 4.67
C PRO A 233 -2.58 11.20 4.28
N ILE A 234 -2.02 12.29 3.75
CA ILE A 234 -0.56 12.48 3.63
C ILE A 234 -0.04 13.25 4.86
N PRO A 235 0.19 12.60 6.02
CA PRO A 235 0.31 13.31 7.29
C PRO A 235 1.51 14.24 7.35
N GLY A 236 2.67 13.82 6.80
CA GLY A 236 3.87 14.65 6.82
C GLY A 236 3.71 15.92 5.97
N TYR A 237 3.01 15.83 4.83
CA TYR A 237 2.68 17.00 4.01
C TYR A 237 1.75 17.95 4.77
N VAL A 238 0.69 17.40 5.38
CA VAL A 238 -0.31 18.19 6.10
C VAL A 238 0.31 18.96 7.27
N VAL A 239 1.14 18.32 8.11
CA VAL A 239 1.78 19.00 9.25
C VAL A 239 2.87 19.99 8.82
N ASP A 240 3.48 19.80 7.65
CA ASP A 240 4.46 20.73 7.12
C ASP A 240 3.80 22.00 6.57
N ARG A 241 2.66 21.84 5.90
CA ARG A 241 1.99 22.89 5.12
C ARG A 241 0.97 23.71 5.91
N TYR A 242 0.25 23.10 6.85
CA TYR A 242 -0.92 23.70 7.49
C TYR A 242 -0.78 23.77 9.02
N GLU A 243 -1.15 24.91 9.61
CA GLU A 243 -1.07 25.12 11.07
C GLU A 243 -2.00 24.18 11.85
N TRP A 244 -3.21 23.94 11.33
CA TRP A 244 -4.17 22.98 11.89
C TRP A 244 -3.71 21.53 11.77
N GLY A 245 -2.72 21.25 10.92
CA GLY A 245 -2.30 19.91 10.53
C GLY A 245 -1.90 19.03 11.71
N VAL A 246 -1.14 19.56 12.68
CA VAL A 246 -0.70 18.79 13.85
C VAL A 246 -1.88 18.31 14.70
N THR A 247 -2.90 19.16 14.87
CA THR A 247 -4.10 18.84 15.65
C THR A 247 -4.93 17.77 14.95
N VAL A 248 -5.23 17.95 13.66
CA VAL A 248 -6.07 17.03 12.88
C VAL A 248 -5.38 15.68 12.68
N MET A 249 -4.08 15.67 12.38
CA MET A 249 -3.30 14.43 12.26
C MET A 249 -3.18 13.70 13.61
N GLY A 250 -3.19 14.41 14.73
CA GLY A 250 -3.21 13.80 16.06
C GLY A 250 -4.52 13.04 16.31
N GLU A 251 -5.65 13.60 15.89
CA GLU A 251 -6.94 12.92 15.97
C GLU A 251 -7.06 11.76 14.96
N GLU A 252 -6.58 11.92 13.71
CA GLU A 252 -6.52 10.83 12.72
C GLU A 252 -5.77 9.62 13.27
N LEU A 253 -4.60 9.84 13.89
CA LEU A 253 -3.81 8.76 14.49
C LEU A 253 -4.53 8.12 15.68
N LYS A 254 -5.16 8.92 16.54
CA LYS A 254 -5.95 8.44 17.68
C LYS A 254 -7.13 7.59 17.23
N TRP A 255 -7.82 7.99 16.17
CA TRP A 255 -8.92 7.24 15.56
C TRP A 255 -8.41 5.95 14.92
N GLY A 256 -7.27 6.01 14.23
CA GLY A 256 -6.61 4.82 13.69
C GLY A 256 -6.29 3.78 14.75
N LEU A 257 -5.65 4.20 15.85
CA LEU A 257 -5.35 3.35 17.01
C LEU A 257 -6.62 2.72 17.62
N ALA A 258 -7.69 3.49 17.74
CA ALA A 258 -8.95 3.01 18.30
C ALA A 258 -9.59 1.94 17.42
N VAL A 259 -9.66 2.16 16.11
CA VAL A 259 -10.23 1.20 15.15
C VAL A 259 -9.39 -0.07 15.08
N THR A 260 -8.07 0.04 15.01
CA THR A 260 -7.18 -1.14 15.02
C THR A 260 -7.40 -1.98 16.29
N ARG A 261 -7.56 -1.33 17.46
CA ARG A 261 -7.85 -2.03 18.71
C ARG A 261 -9.23 -2.69 18.71
N GLU A 262 -10.25 -2.00 18.22
CA GLU A 262 -11.62 -2.55 18.14
C GLU A 262 -11.69 -3.76 17.22
N ALA A 263 -11.03 -3.70 16.06
CA ALA A 263 -11.10 -4.74 15.05
C ALA A 263 -10.33 -6.01 15.43
N LEU A 264 -9.17 -5.86 16.09
CA LEU A 264 -8.19 -6.96 16.24
C LEU A 264 -7.74 -7.19 17.69
N GLY A 265 -8.28 -6.44 18.65
CA GLY A 265 -7.96 -6.62 20.08
C GLY A 265 -6.56 -6.20 20.50
N VAL A 266 -5.78 -5.54 19.62
CA VAL A 266 -4.37 -5.20 19.88
C VAL A 266 -4.13 -3.73 20.18
N HIS A 267 -3.16 -3.49 21.08
CA HIS A 267 -2.54 -2.19 21.25
C HIS A 267 -1.33 -2.08 20.31
N ALA A 268 -1.58 -1.63 19.08
CA ALA A 268 -0.52 -1.46 18.09
C ALA A 268 0.55 -0.48 18.58
N THR A 269 1.82 -0.90 18.57
CA THR A 269 2.95 -0.04 18.95
C THR A 269 3.82 0.39 17.78
N GLY A 270 3.52 -0.10 16.57
CA GLY A 270 4.09 0.37 15.32
C GLY A 270 3.03 1.04 14.47
N ALA A 271 3.44 2.00 13.64
CA ALA A 271 2.57 2.65 12.68
C ALA A 271 3.14 2.55 11.26
N TRP A 272 2.26 2.34 10.29
CA TRP A 272 2.54 2.69 8.90
C TRP A 272 2.22 4.18 8.73
N ILE A 273 3.18 4.96 8.23
CA ILE A 273 2.92 6.34 7.83
C ILE A 273 2.44 6.29 6.39
N PRO A 274 1.21 6.74 6.07
CA PRO A 274 0.69 6.76 4.72
C PRO A 274 1.71 7.28 3.72
N GLU A 275 1.92 6.50 2.67
CA GLU A 275 2.83 6.81 1.58
C GLU A 275 4.30 7.00 2.03
N MET A 276 4.63 6.53 3.23
CA MET A 276 5.86 6.85 3.94
C MET A 276 6.17 8.35 3.93
N TYR A 277 5.15 9.21 3.80
CA TYR A 277 5.32 10.66 3.75
C TYR A 277 5.59 11.16 5.16
N PHE A 278 6.86 11.22 5.53
CA PHE A 278 7.31 11.52 6.87
C PHE A 278 7.82 12.94 6.96
N SER A 279 7.39 13.69 7.98
CA SER A 279 8.02 14.95 8.40
C SER A 279 8.52 14.80 9.84
N MET A 280 9.64 15.44 10.17
CA MET A 280 10.13 15.50 11.55
C MET A 280 9.10 16.07 12.54
N LYS A 281 8.13 16.86 12.07
CA LYS A 281 7.01 17.35 12.90
C LYS A 281 6.10 16.22 13.42
N LEU A 282 6.06 15.07 12.75
CA LEU A 282 5.30 13.90 13.20
C LEU A 282 5.93 13.18 14.39
N LEU A 283 7.24 13.34 14.63
CA LEU A 283 7.96 12.54 15.62
C LEU A 283 7.33 12.62 17.02
N LYS A 284 7.09 13.85 17.48
CA LYS A 284 6.48 14.13 18.78
C LYS A 284 5.04 13.62 18.87
N LEU A 285 4.29 13.72 17.77
CA LEU A 285 2.92 13.26 17.68
C LEU A 285 2.85 11.72 17.82
N LEU A 286 3.70 11.01 17.07
CA LEU A 286 3.81 9.56 17.09
C LEU A 286 4.26 9.05 18.46
N ALA A 287 5.34 9.62 19.01
CA ALA A 287 5.89 9.21 20.31
C ALA A 287 4.87 9.36 21.45
N ARG A 288 4.15 10.48 21.50
CA ARG A 288 3.10 10.73 22.51
C ARG A 288 1.89 9.82 22.37
N ALA A 289 1.60 9.35 21.16
CA ALA A 289 0.55 8.37 20.90
C ALA A 289 0.98 6.93 21.26
N GLY A 290 2.22 6.72 21.74
CA GLY A 290 2.75 5.40 22.10
C GLY A 290 3.31 4.61 20.92
N ILE A 291 3.49 5.24 19.75
CA ILE A 291 4.13 4.63 18.60
C ILE A 291 5.64 4.57 18.84
N ARG A 292 6.20 3.37 18.74
CA ARG A 292 7.61 3.05 19.02
C ARG A 292 8.43 2.86 17.75
N TYR A 293 7.81 2.44 16.65
CA TYR A 293 8.50 2.27 15.38
C TYR A 293 7.63 2.53 14.15
N THR A 294 8.31 2.82 13.05
CA THR A 294 7.74 2.94 11.69
C THR A 294 8.69 2.35 10.65
N VAL A 295 8.19 2.20 9.43
CA VAL A 295 8.98 1.88 8.23
C VAL A 295 9.04 3.10 7.32
N LEU A 296 10.22 3.41 6.78
CA LEU A 296 10.48 4.43 5.76
C LEU A 296 11.31 3.84 4.60
N ASP A 297 11.57 4.60 3.54
CA ASP A 297 12.30 4.14 2.37
C ASP A 297 13.81 4.42 2.48
N ALA A 298 14.66 3.42 2.17
CA ALA A 298 16.11 3.59 2.25
C ALA A 298 16.65 4.61 1.23
N ARG A 299 16.17 4.55 -0.02
CA ARG A 299 16.62 5.43 -1.10
C ARG A 299 16.22 6.88 -0.84
N TYR A 300 15.00 7.14 -0.38
CA TYR A 300 14.50 8.51 -0.27
C TYR A 300 14.71 9.13 1.12
N HIS A 301 14.65 8.34 2.20
CA HIS A 301 14.82 8.85 3.56
C HIS A 301 16.23 8.62 4.10
N LEU A 302 16.73 7.38 4.11
CA LEU A 302 18.03 7.06 4.75
C LEU A 302 19.21 7.72 4.03
N SER A 303 19.22 7.71 2.69
CA SER A 303 20.32 8.26 1.88
C SER A 303 20.58 9.76 2.11
N ARG A 304 19.59 10.48 2.63
CA ARG A 304 19.65 11.93 2.92
C ARG A 304 19.50 12.24 4.41
N ALA A 305 19.47 11.23 5.28
CA ALA A 305 19.38 11.40 6.71
C ALA A 305 20.60 12.15 7.28
N ARG A 306 20.58 12.47 8.58
CA ARG A 306 21.74 13.00 9.32
C ARG A 306 22.01 12.17 10.56
N GLY A 307 23.28 12.02 10.92
CA GLY A 307 23.72 11.22 12.07
C GLY A 307 24.55 10.02 11.62
N ALA A 308 24.49 8.91 12.36
CA ALA A 308 25.32 7.73 12.15
C ALA A 308 24.79 6.84 11.00
N ILE A 309 24.73 7.33 9.77
CA ILE A 309 24.14 6.61 8.62
C ILE A 309 25.02 5.43 8.19
N ALA A 310 24.41 4.31 7.83
CA ALA A 310 25.06 3.15 7.21
C ALA A 310 24.10 2.46 6.22
N THR A 311 23.88 1.15 6.35
CA THR A 311 22.99 0.36 5.49
C THR A 311 21.55 0.36 6.03
N PRO A 312 20.52 0.03 5.22
CA PRO A 312 19.16 -0.14 5.73
C PRO A 312 18.95 -1.44 6.52
N TYR A 313 19.99 -2.27 6.68
CA TYR A 313 19.87 -3.64 7.19
C TYR A 313 19.95 -3.78 8.73
N GLU A 314 19.60 -2.71 9.45
CA GLU A 314 19.52 -2.61 10.90
C GLU A 314 18.47 -1.55 11.30
N PRO A 315 17.82 -1.66 12.47
CA PRO A 315 16.93 -0.61 12.97
C PRO A 315 17.72 0.62 13.43
N TYR A 316 17.19 1.80 13.13
CA TYR A 316 17.75 3.10 13.54
C TYR A 316 16.93 3.71 14.66
N LEU A 317 17.57 4.47 15.55
CA LEU A 317 16.89 5.34 16.51
C LEU A 317 16.91 6.77 15.95
N LEU A 318 15.73 7.29 15.56
CA LEU A 318 15.56 8.68 15.17
C LEU A 318 15.30 9.53 16.43
N VAL A 319 16.14 10.53 16.67
CA VAL A 319 16.08 11.38 17.88
C VAL A 319 15.98 12.85 17.49
N SER A 320 15.03 13.57 18.10
CA SER A 320 14.98 15.04 18.04
C SER A 320 14.50 15.60 19.38
N GLY A 321 15.39 16.34 20.06
CA GLY A 321 15.14 16.78 21.43
C GLY A 321 14.96 15.59 22.38
N ASN A 322 13.85 15.55 23.11
CA ASN A 322 13.51 14.47 24.04
C ASN A 322 12.64 13.37 23.41
N GLU A 323 12.30 13.50 22.13
CA GLU A 323 11.45 12.54 21.42
C GLU A 323 12.32 11.58 20.62
N SER A 324 11.90 10.31 20.57
CA SER A 324 12.58 9.30 19.77
C SER A 324 11.62 8.28 19.16
N LEU A 325 12.01 7.71 18.03
CA LEU A 325 11.24 6.71 17.29
C LEU A 325 12.22 5.74 16.62
N VAL A 326 11.95 4.45 16.70
CA VAL A 326 12.73 3.48 15.92
C VAL A 326 12.26 3.50 14.46
N VAL A 327 13.20 3.61 13.54
CA VAL A 327 12.91 3.65 12.11
C VAL A 327 13.57 2.45 11.44
N PHE A 328 12.74 1.65 10.79
CA PHE A 328 13.19 0.65 9.83
C PHE A 328 13.22 1.28 8.44
N PHE A 329 14.23 0.95 7.65
CA PHE A 329 14.26 1.35 6.24
C PHE A 329 14.05 0.12 5.37
N ARG A 330 13.03 0.14 4.50
CA ARG A 330 12.80 -0.94 3.54
C ARG A 330 13.95 -1.00 2.54
N ASP A 331 14.35 -2.20 2.12
CA ASP A 331 15.20 -2.39 0.95
C ASP A 331 14.40 -1.93 -0.28
N THR A 332 14.74 -0.76 -0.80
CA THR A 332 13.99 -0.12 -1.88
C THR A 332 13.95 -1.00 -3.13
N GLU A 333 15.03 -1.72 -3.45
CA GLU A 333 15.14 -2.48 -4.70
C GLU A 333 14.28 -3.75 -4.66
N ILE A 334 14.39 -4.55 -3.60
CA ILE A 334 13.59 -5.78 -3.44
C ILE A 334 12.11 -5.42 -3.25
N SER A 335 11.82 -4.37 -2.47
CA SER A 335 10.44 -3.93 -2.29
C SER A 335 9.82 -3.46 -3.60
N ASN A 336 10.55 -2.66 -4.41
CA ASN A 336 10.05 -2.22 -5.72
C ASN A 336 9.95 -3.36 -6.73
N LEU A 337 10.81 -4.38 -6.66
CA LEU A 337 10.69 -5.59 -7.49
C LEU A 337 9.34 -6.28 -7.23
N ILE A 338 8.94 -6.43 -5.97
CA ILE A 338 7.64 -7.01 -5.62
C ILE A 338 6.50 -6.08 -6.04
N SER A 339 6.60 -4.77 -5.74
CA SER A 339 5.53 -3.81 -6.04
C SER A 339 5.28 -3.62 -7.53
N PHE A 340 6.33 -3.65 -8.37
CA PHE A 340 6.25 -3.16 -9.75
C PHE A 340 6.90 -4.09 -10.79
N GLY A 341 7.65 -5.11 -10.38
CA GLY A 341 8.49 -5.92 -11.28
C GLY A 341 8.03 -7.37 -11.47
N ILE A 342 6.91 -7.79 -10.86
CA ILE A 342 6.41 -9.17 -10.98
C ILE A 342 5.59 -9.33 -12.28
N GLU A 343 6.29 -9.73 -13.34
CA GLU A 343 5.73 -10.10 -14.64
C GLU A 343 5.94 -11.60 -14.90
N LEU A 344 4.85 -12.34 -15.06
CA LEU A 344 4.85 -13.82 -15.09
C LEU A 344 4.04 -14.32 -16.28
N GLY A 345 4.61 -15.22 -17.08
CA GLY A 345 3.92 -15.89 -18.18
C GLY A 345 3.24 -17.20 -17.78
N ASP A 346 3.85 -17.96 -16.86
CA ASP A 346 3.32 -19.21 -16.31
C ASP A 346 3.87 -19.51 -14.89
N GLU A 347 3.60 -20.70 -14.38
CA GLU A 347 4.05 -21.17 -13.06
C GLU A 347 5.58 -21.32 -12.95
N VAL A 348 6.27 -21.59 -14.07
CA VAL A 348 7.73 -21.71 -14.10
C VAL A 348 8.35 -20.33 -13.87
N ASP A 349 7.80 -19.30 -14.51
CA ASP A 349 8.23 -17.93 -14.28
C ASP A 349 7.98 -17.52 -12.82
N ALA A 350 6.87 -17.95 -12.22
CA ALA A 350 6.56 -17.70 -10.80
C ALA A 350 7.61 -18.35 -9.87
N ALA A 351 8.00 -19.60 -10.14
CA ALA A 351 9.02 -20.31 -9.38
C ALA A 351 10.41 -19.65 -9.49
N ILE A 352 10.80 -19.24 -10.71
CA ILE A 352 12.06 -18.53 -10.95
C ILE A 352 12.07 -17.20 -10.17
N MET A 353 11.01 -16.40 -10.29
CA MET A 353 10.94 -15.10 -9.62
C MET A 353 10.91 -15.24 -8.09
N ALA A 354 10.15 -16.20 -7.55
CA ALA A 354 10.10 -16.46 -6.10
C ALA A 354 11.47 -16.83 -5.54
N ARG A 355 12.17 -17.74 -6.21
CA ARG A 355 13.54 -18.13 -5.85
C ARG A 355 14.51 -16.96 -5.97
N ARG A 356 14.40 -16.16 -7.02
CA ARG A 356 15.23 -14.97 -7.27
C ARG A 356 15.10 -13.99 -6.12
N VAL A 357 13.89 -13.67 -5.66
CA VAL A 357 13.67 -12.76 -4.52
C VAL A 357 14.41 -13.25 -3.27
N VAL A 358 14.34 -14.54 -2.94
CA VAL A 358 15.07 -15.09 -1.78
C VAL A 358 16.58 -15.05 -1.98
N ALA A 359 17.07 -15.30 -3.19
CA ALA A 359 18.49 -15.16 -3.51
C ALA A 359 18.97 -13.70 -3.38
N GLU A 360 18.19 -12.71 -3.80
CA GLU A 360 18.49 -11.28 -3.63
C GLU A 360 18.51 -10.87 -2.15
N ILE A 361 17.60 -11.42 -1.32
CA ILE A 361 17.63 -11.22 0.14
C ILE A 361 18.95 -11.72 0.73
N LEU A 362 19.36 -12.94 0.37
CA LEU A 362 20.61 -13.54 0.83
C LEU A 362 21.83 -12.76 0.34
N ALA A 363 21.80 -12.28 -0.91
CA ALA A 363 22.84 -11.46 -1.50
C ALA A 363 23.13 -10.22 -0.65
N ARG A 364 22.12 -9.60 -0.03
CA ARG A 364 22.35 -8.44 0.86
C ARG A 364 23.26 -8.76 2.03
N ARG A 365 23.12 -9.94 2.64
CA ARG A 365 23.96 -10.39 3.75
C ARG A 365 25.34 -10.85 3.30
N VAL A 366 25.45 -11.42 2.10
CA VAL A 366 26.74 -11.75 1.48
C VAL A 366 27.55 -10.47 1.21
N SER A 367 26.94 -9.46 0.57
CA SER A 367 27.59 -8.17 0.30
C SER A 367 27.77 -7.30 1.55
N HIS A 368 26.94 -7.50 2.58
CA HIS A 368 27.03 -6.79 3.85
C HIS A 368 27.06 -7.79 5.03
N PRO A 369 28.25 -8.28 5.42
CA PRO A 369 28.41 -9.22 6.54
C PRO A 369 27.97 -8.70 7.91
N GLY A 370 27.55 -7.43 8.00
CA GLY A 370 26.92 -6.83 9.18
C GLY A 370 25.38 -6.81 9.16
N ALA A 371 24.74 -7.08 8.01
CA ALA A 371 23.27 -7.03 7.85
C ALA A 371 22.56 -7.93 8.85
N ARG A 372 21.59 -7.39 9.60
CA ARG A 372 20.85 -8.12 10.64
C ARG A 372 19.41 -8.39 10.25
N VAL A 373 18.83 -7.50 9.44
CA VAL A 373 17.47 -7.60 8.95
C VAL A 373 17.38 -7.07 7.52
N VAL A 374 16.58 -7.69 6.67
CA VAL A 374 16.10 -7.10 5.42
C VAL A 374 14.62 -6.82 5.59
N VAL A 375 14.22 -5.55 5.48
CA VAL A 375 12.82 -5.13 5.57
C VAL A 375 12.28 -4.99 4.15
N ILE A 376 11.22 -5.72 3.85
CA ILE A 376 10.54 -5.70 2.55
C ILE A 376 9.16 -5.13 2.80
N ALA A 377 8.86 -3.97 2.23
CA ALA A 377 7.61 -3.27 2.47
C ALA A 377 6.95 -2.86 1.15
N ALA A 378 5.74 -3.36 0.93
CA ALA A 378 4.97 -3.19 -0.29
C ALA A 378 3.47 -3.19 0.02
N ASP A 379 2.66 -2.66 -0.91
CA ASP A 379 1.21 -2.81 -0.87
C ASP A 379 0.79 -4.28 -0.79
N GLY A 380 -0.32 -4.54 -0.13
CA GLY A 380 -0.86 -5.88 0.07
C GLY A 380 -1.80 -6.34 -1.04
N GLU A 381 -2.29 -5.44 -1.89
CA GLU A 381 -3.25 -5.81 -2.94
C GLU A 381 -2.77 -5.41 -4.34
N ASN A 382 -2.28 -4.20 -4.53
CA ASN A 382 -2.09 -3.61 -5.85
C ASN A 382 -1.25 -4.46 -6.81
N TRP A 383 -0.10 -4.97 -6.35
CA TRP A 383 0.78 -5.76 -7.20
C TRP A 383 0.28 -7.19 -7.44
N LEU A 384 -0.65 -7.71 -6.62
CA LEU A 384 -1.27 -9.02 -6.81
C LEU A 384 -2.32 -9.01 -7.92
N LEU A 385 -3.05 -7.89 -8.06
CA LEU A 385 -4.13 -7.76 -9.01
C LEU A 385 -3.64 -7.91 -10.47
N GLY A 386 -4.54 -8.28 -11.38
CA GLY A 386 -4.28 -8.34 -12.82
C GLY A 386 -3.63 -9.63 -13.34
N SER A 387 -3.10 -10.51 -12.49
CA SER A 387 -2.69 -11.87 -12.90
C SER A 387 -2.78 -12.89 -11.76
N PRO A 388 -3.56 -13.98 -11.90
CA PRO A 388 -3.61 -15.09 -10.95
C PRO A 388 -2.25 -15.72 -10.61
N LEU A 389 -1.27 -15.64 -11.52
CA LEU A 389 0.08 -16.16 -11.30
C LEU A 389 0.83 -15.43 -10.19
N ARG A 390 0.46 -14.19 -9.86
CA ARG A 390 1.07 -13.43 -8.76
C ARG A 390 0.73 -14.03 -7.40
N ALA A 391 -0.45 -14.65 -7.26
CA ALA A 391 -0.80 -15.43 -6.08
C ALA A 391 0.05 -16.71 -5.97
N VAL A 392 0.30 -17.39 -7.10
CA VAL A 392 1.21 -18.54 -7.17
C VAL A 392 2.63 -18.13 -6.79
N PHE A 393 3.11 -17.00 -7.30
CA PHE A 393 4.41 -16.45 -6.92
C PHE A 393 4.49 -16.15 -5.41
N LEU A 394 3.47 -15.51 -4.82
CA LEU A 394 3.48 -15.19 -3.39
C LEU A 394 3.59 -16.47 -2.55
N ASP A 395 2.79 -17.48 -2.89
CA ASP A 395 2.83 -18.80 -2.24
C ASP A 395 4.21 -19.46 -2.32
N LEU A 396 4.82 -19.45 -3.51
CA LEU A 396 6.17 -20.00 -3.72
C LEU A 396 7.23 -19.18 -2.97
N LEU A 397 7.11 -17.85 -2.93
CA LEU A 397 8.02 -16.98 -2.18
C LEU A 397 7.99 -17.33 -0.69
N LEU A 398 6.79 -17.48 -0.11
CA LEU A 398 6.64 -17.88 1.29
C LEU A 398 7.21 -19.28 1.53
N SER A 399 7.00 -20.22 0.61
CA SER A 399 7.59 -21.57 0.68
C SER A 399 9.12 -21.55 0.70
N TYR A 400 9.75 -20.73 -0.17
CA TYR A 400 11.21 -20.58 -0.19
C TYR A 400 11.73 -19.90 1.09
N LEU A 401 11.03 -18.91 1.61
CA LEU A 401 11.41 -18.24 2.87
C LEU A 401 11.27 -19.18 4.07
N GLU A 402 10.24 -20.02 4.12
CA GLU A 402 9.99 -20.98 5.19
C GLU A 402 11.04 -22.11 5.21
N SER A 403 11.43 -22.59 4.04
CA SER A 403 12.38 -23.71 3.91
C SER A 403 13.86 -23.31 3.97
N CYS A 404 14.18 -22.03 3.77
CA CYS A 404 15.56 -21.55 3.71
C CYS A 404 16.16 -21.32 5.12
N ARG A 405 17.11 -22.18 5.50
CA ARG A 405 17.78 -22.16 6.82
C ARG A 405 18.59 -20.89 7.13
N LEU A 406 19.04 -20.16 6.11
CA LEU A 406 19.84 -18.94 6.29
C LEU A 406 19.01 -17.71 6.62
N VAL A 407 17.70 -17.77 6.42
CA VAL A 407 16.78 -16.68 6.74
C VAL A 407 15.79 -17.11 7.82
N ARG A 408 15.24 -16.13 8.52
CA ARG A 408 14.12 -16.33 9.41
C ARG A 408 13.16 -15.15 9.26
N THR A 409 11.95 -15.41 8.80
CA THR A 409 10.92 -14.38 8.75
C THR A 409 10.50 -13.99 10.17
N THR A 410 10.18 -12.72 10.38
CA THR A 410 9.80 -12.19 11.69
C THR A 410 8.96 -10.93 11.53
N THR A 411 8.20 -10.60 12.57
CA THR A 411 7.54 -9.29 12.71
C THR A 411 8.57 -8.20 13.02
N LEU A 412 8.22 -6.92 12.82
CA LEU A 412 9.10 -5.78 13.14
C LEU A 412 9.41 -5.72 14.65
N SER A 413 8.42 -5.92 15.52
CA SER A 413 8.69 -6.05 16.96
C SER A 413 9.54 -7.28 17.28
N GLY A 414 9.43 -8.36 16.50
CA GLY A 414 10.30 -9.53 16.57
C GLY A 414 11.74 -9.22 16.21
N VAL A 415 11.99 -8.31 15.26
CA VAL A 415 13.34 -7.79 15.00
C VAL A 415 13.88 -7.08 16.25
N LEU A 416 13.10 -6.20 16.88
CA LEU A 416 13.54 -5.44 18.06
C LEU A 416 13.81 -6.31 19.30
N ARG A 417 13.25 -7.53 19.37
CA ARG A 417 13.62 -8.52 20.40
C ARG A 417 15.01 -9.12 20.19
N ASN A 418 15.54 -9.08 18.97
CA ASN A 418 16.80 -9.73 18.58
C ASN A 418 17.91 -8.73 18.17
N VAL A 419 17.54 -7.50 17.81
CA VAL A 419 18.41 -6.47 17.26
C VAL A 419 18.07 -5.13 17.90
N ASN A 420 18.99 -4.59 18.70
CA ASN A 420 18.83 -3.29 19.33
C ASN A 420 19.05 -2.17 18.29
N ALA A 421 18.21 -1.14 18.32
CA ALA A 421 18.38 0.07 17.53
C ALA A 421 19.48 0.97 18.14
N THR A 422 20.75 0.64 17.91
CA THR A 422 21.89 1.37 18.50
C THR A 422 22.33 2.56 17.66
N ARG A 423 22.02 2.52 16.36
CA ARG A 423 22.45 3.54 15.39
C ARG A 423 21.53 4.73 15.43
N THR A 424 22.04 5.87 15.88
CA THR A 424 21.25 7.09 16.06
C THR A 424 21.33 8.01 14.85
N ILE A 425 20.18 8.41 14.32
CA ILE A 425 20.01 9.48 13.34
C ILE A 425 19.21 10.62 13.97
N THR A 426 19.49 11.85 13.56
CA THR A 426 18.89 13.06 14.16
C THR A 426 17.88 13.75 13.26
N TRP A 427 17.85 13.36 11.99
CA TRP A 427 16.97 13.95 11.00
C TRP A 427 16.81 13.03 9.79
N VAL A 428 15.60 13.01 9.22
CA VAL A 428 15.29 12.46 7.89
C VAL A 428 14.53 13.52 7.09
N PRO A 429 14.63 13.52 5.74
CA PRO A 429 13.94 14.50 4.91
C PRO A 429 12.41 14.37 4.96
N SER A 430 11.72 15.50 4.79
CA SER A 430 10.29 15.53 4.48
C SER A 430 10.05 14.99 3.07
N THR A 431 9.67 13.72 2.96
CA THR A 431 9.48 13.02 1.67
C THR A 431 8.69 11.73 1.83
N SER A 432 8.29 11.10 0.71
CA SER A 432 7.53 9.85 0.59
C SER A 432 8.39 8.70 0.06
N TRP A 433 7.81 7.50 -0.07
CA TRP A 433 8.44 6.39 -0.80
C TRP A 433 8.70 6.70 -2.29
N ALA A 434 8.07 7.75 -2.84
CA ALA A 434 8.23 8.20 -4.23
C ALA A 434 9.17 9.42 -4.36
N GLY A 435 9.83 9.85 -3.27
CA GLY A 435 10.79 10.94 -3.28
C GLY A 435 10.21 12.36 -3.33
N GLY A 436 8.96 12.55 -2.89
CA GLY A 436 8.36 13.89 -2.75
C GLY A 436 6.84 13.87 -2.57
N ASP A 437 6.20 15.02 -2.77
CA ASP A 437 4.73 15.22 -2.73
C ASP A 437 4.08 15.21 -4.11
N TRP A 438 4.87 15.12 -5.18
CA TRP A 438 4.43 15.27 -6.57
C TRP A 438 3.27 14.34 -6.98
N VAL A 439 3.07 13.23 -6.28
CA VAL A 439 1.92 12.32 -6.46
C VAL A 439 0.59 12.96 -6.06
N TRP A 440 0.57 13.87 -5.09
CA TRP A 440 -0.67 14.47 -4.51
C TRP A 440 -0.81 15.97 -4.75
N VAL A 441 0.14 16.62 -5.43
CA VAL A 441 0.14 18.09 -5.63
C VAL A 441 0.35 18.56 -7.07
N SER A 442 0.56 17.62 -8.01
CA SER A 442 1.01 17.97 -9.36
C SER A 442 -0.10 18.43 -10.30
N LEU A 443 -1.36 18.04 -10.06
CA LEU A 443 -2.49 18.38 -10.93
C LEU A 443 -3.17 19.70 -10.53
N SER A 444 -3.85 20.33 -11.48
CA SER A 444 -4.74 21.48 -11.21
C SER A 444 -5.83 21.13 -10.21
N GLU A 445 -6.40 19.94 -10.34
CA GLU A 445 -7.44 19.36 -9.52
C GLU A 445 -6.94 19.20 -8.07
N ASN A 446 -5.68 18.79 -7.90
CA ASN A 446 -5.09 18.70 -6.56
C ASN A 446 -5.05 20.07 -5.87
N LYS A 447 -4.73 21.14 -6.60
CA LYS A 447 -4.73 22.50 -6.02
C LYS A 447 -6.14 22.90 -5.54
N VAL A 448 -7.17 22.53 -6.29
CA VAL A 448 -8.57 22.75 -5.89
C VAL A 448 -8.91 21.92 -4.66
N GLN A 449 -8.58 20.63 -4.64
CA GLN A 449 -8.80 19.74 -3.49
C GLN A 449 -8.14 20.27 -2.22
N TRP A 450 -6.87 20.67 -2.29
CA TRP A 450 -6.15 21.23 -1.13
C TRP A 450 -6.74 22.56 -0.65
N SER A 451 -7.25 23.40 -1.55
CA SER A 451 -7.98 24.63 -1.17
C SER A 451 -9.29 24.32 -0.45
N LEU A 452 -10.05 23.32 -0.92
CA LEU A 452 -11.29 22.88 -0.29
C LEU A 452 -11.05 22.26 1.09
N ILE A 453 -9.99 21.46 1.21
CA ILE A 453 -9.58 20.84 2.48
C ILE A 453 -9.16 21.90 3.50
N GLU A 454 -8.42 22.93 3.07
CA GLU A 454 -8.03 24.04 3.94
C GLU A 454 -9.26 24.79 4.48
N GLU A 455 -10.22 25.13 3.61
CA GLU A 455 -11.48 25.76 4.01
C GLU A 455 -12.31 24.85 4.94
N ALA A 456 -12.40 23.56 4.63
CA ALA A 456 -13.07 22.57 5.48
C ALA A 456 -12.43 22.48 6.87
N ALA A 457 -11.09 22.52 6.96
CA ALA A 457 -10.39 22.53 8.25
C ALA A 457 -10.72 23.79 9.07
N GLU A 458 -10.86 24.96 8.44
CA GLU A 458 -11.30 26.18 9.13
C GLU A 458 -12.72 26.05 9.68
N TYR A 459 -13.65 25.47 8.91
CA TYR A 459 -15.01 25.19 9.37
C TYR A 459 -14.99 24.20 10.56
N TYR A 460 -14.19 23.14 10.47
CA TYR A 460 -14.03 22.19 11.57
C TYR A 460 -13.51 22.87 12.84
N GLU A 461 -12.52 23.75 12.75
CA GLU A 461 -12.00 24.49 13.92
C GLU A 461 -13.07 25.39 14.56
N ARG A 462 -13.95 26.02 13.75
CA ARG A 462 -15.12 26.76 14.27
C ARG A 462 -16.10 25.82 14.97
N VAL A 463 -16.37 24.64 14.40
CA VAL A 463 -17.20 23.61 15.03
C VAL A 463 -16.62 23.18 16.38
N LYS A 464 -15.33 22.80 16.40
CA LYS A 464 -14.64 22.36 17.60
C LYS A 464 -14.65 23.43 18.69
N ARG A 465 -14.38 24.69 18.33
CA ARG A 465 -14.37 25.81 19.29
C ARG A 465 -15.77 26.16 19.81
N GLY A 466 -16.77 26.18 18.93
CA GLY A 466 -18.12 26.62 19.27
C GLY A 466 -18.98 25.55 19.94
N CYS A 467 -18.84 24.29 19.52
CA CYS A 467 -19.65 23.17 20.01
C CYS A 467 -18.94 22.30 21.05
N GLY A 468 -17.63 22.49 21.25
CA GLY A 468 -16.81 21.65 22.11
C GLY A 468 -16.64 20.23 21.56
N GLU A 469 -16.10 19.34 22.39
CA GLU A 469 -16.00 17.92 22.05
C GLU A 469 -17.36 17.24 22.22
N GLY A 470 -17.91 16.70 21.14
CA GLY A 470 -19.18 15.98 21.16
C GLY A 470 -19.57 15.42 19.79
N PRO A 471 -20.81 14.93 19.64
CA PRO A 471 -21.25 14.28 18.40
C PRO A 471 -21.17 15.17 17.16
N ILE A 472 -21.44 16.48 17.29
CA ILE A 472 -21.35 17.43 16.16
C ILE A 472 -19.90 17.59 15.69
N SER A 473 -18.95 17.81 16.61
CA SER A 473 -17.54 17.95 16.26
C SER A 473 -16.95 16.64 15.74
N GLN A 474 -17.41 15.49 16.24
CA GLN A 474 -17.02 14.17 15.73
C GLN A 474 -17.51 13.93 14.30
N ALA A 475 -18.77 14.30 13.99
CA ALA A 475 -19.28 14.20 12.62
C ALA A 475 -18.51 15.11 11.66
N ALA A 476 -18.22 16.36 12.07
CA ALA A 476 -17.41 17.29 11.28
C ALA A 476 -15.98 16.77 11.07
N LEU A 477 -15.37 16.18 12.11
CA LEU A 477 -14.04 15.59 12.02
C LEU A 477 -14.01 14.39 11.08
N PHE A 478 -15.01 13.50 11.14
CA PHE A 478 -15.14 12.39 10.22
C PHE A 478 -15.23 12.87 8.77
N ALA A 479 -16.07 13.88 8.50
CA ALA A 479 -16.18 14.46 7.16
C ALA A 479 -14.84 15.08 6.68
N LEU A 480 -14.09 15.75 7.56
CA LEU A 480 -12.76 16.27 7.22
C LEU A 480 -11.77 15.14 6.88
N PHE A 481 -11.80 14.02 7.60
CA PHE A 481 -10.95 12.85 7.30
C PHE A 481 -11.30 12.23 5.95
N MET A 482 -12.58 12.22 5.58
CA MET A 482 -13.01 11.76 4.26
C MET A 482 -12.49 12.65 3.14
N ALA A 483 -12.45 13.97 3.35
CA ALA A 483 -11.88 14.93 2.40
C ALA A 483 -10.36 14.81 2.27
N LEU A 484 -9.67 14.41 3.34
CA LEU A 484 -8.20 14.24 3.42
C LEU A 484 -7.66 12.93 2.82
N ASN A 485 -8.54 12.03 2.36
CA ASN A 485 -8.17 10.73 1.80
C ASN A 485 -7.10 10.88 0.69
N SER A 486 -5.92 10.26 0.86
CA SER A 486 -4.85 10.37 -0.13
C SER A 486 -5.22 9.77 -1.49
N ASP A 487 -6.04 8.71 -1.49
CA ASP A 487 -6.34 7.89 -2.66
C ASP A 487 -7.10 8.70 -3.71
N VAL A 488 -8.01 9.58 -3.26
CA VAL A 488 -8.81 10.44 -4.15
C VAL A 488 -8.08 11.72 -4.55
N ILE A 489 -6.96 12.04 -3.88
CA ILE A 489 -6.05 13.15 -4.24
C ILE A 489 -4.91 12.64 -5.14
N HIS A 490 -4.65 11.32 -5.13
CA HIS A 490 -3.61 10.69 -5.93
C HIS A 490 -3.73 11.06 -7.41
N ARG A 491 -2.64 11.47 -8.05
CA ARG A 491 -2.63 11.96 -9.44
C ARG A 491 -3.20 10.98 -10.48
N GLU A 492 -3.15 9.68 -10.22
CA GLU A 492 -3.67 8.66 -11.15
C GLU A 492 -5.15 8.33 -10.92
N TYR A 493 -5.67 8.64 -9.73
CA TYR A 493 -7.01 8.26 -9.28
C TYR A 493 -7.82 9.46 -8.79
N VAL A 494 -7.45 10.65 -9.25
CA VAL A 494 -8.01 11.91 -8.76
C VAL A 494 -9.53 11.91 -8.87
N MET A 495 -10.20 12.19 -7.75
CA MET A 495 -11.66 12.25 -7.66
C MET A 495 -12.07 13.47 -6.85
N LEU A 496 -12.01 14.62 -7.54
CA LEU A 496 -12.38 15.93 -6.98
C LEU A 496 -13.78 15.94 -6.36
N SER A 497 -14.76 15.26 -6.99
CA SER A 497 -16.15 15.21 -6.51
C SER A 497 -16.30 14.62 -5.11
N HIS A 498 -15.43 13.70 -4.70
CA HIS A 498 -15.41 13.15 -3.34
C HIS A 498 -14.91 14.18 -2.34
N THR A 499 -13.78 14.82 -2.64
CA THR A 499 -13.24 15.90 -1.79
C THR A 499 -14.24 17.05 -1.66
N GLU A 500 -14.89 17.46 -2.75
CA GLU A 500 -15.94 18.48 -2.76
C GLU A 500 -17.13 18.09 -1.88
N ALA A 501 -17.66 16.88 -2.05
CA ALA A 501 -18.81 16.41 -1.28
C ALA A 501 -18.52 16.41 0.23
N TRP A 502 -17.37 15.90 0.64
CA TRP A 502 -17.01 15.82 2.06
C TRP A 502 -16.58 17.16 2.65
N SER A 503 -15.90 18.02 1.89
CA SER A 503 -15.58 19.39 2.33
C SER A 503 -16.86 20.20 2.56
N ARG A 504 -17.83 20.07 1.65
CA ARG A 504 -19.17 20.67 1.79
C ARG A 504 -19.90 20.13 3.02
N GLU A 505 -19.76 18.85 3.34
CA GLU A 505 -20.39 18.27 4.52
C GLU A 505 -19.85 18.94 5.81
N VAL A 506 -18.55 19.21 5.91
CA VAL A 506 -17.97 19.95 7.05
C VAL A 506 -18.56 21.37 7.16
N GLU A 507 -18.67 22.08 6.04
CA GLU A 507 -19.31 23.40 5.99
C GLU A 507 -20.77 23.33 6.46
N MET A 508 -21.54 22.39 5.93
CA MET A 508 -22.96 22.22 6.25
C MET A 508 -23.18 21.88 7.72
N ILE A 509 -22.32 21.05 8.32
CA ILE A 509 -22.33 20.79 9.77
C ILE A 509 -22.04 22.07 10.56
N CYS A 510 -21.09 22.91 10.12
CA CYS A 510 -20.83 24.18 10.79
C CYS A 510 -22.04 25.13 10.75
N ARG A 511 -22.79 25.14 9.64
CA ARG A 511 -23.93 26.06 9.44
C ARG A 511 -25.23 25.55 10.06
N LEU A 512 -25.50 24.25 9.96
CA LEU A 512 -26.78 23.64 10.35
C LEU A 512 -26.70 22.82 11.65
N GLY A 513 -25.51 22.61 12.21
CA GLY A 513 -25.32 22.01 13.52
C GLY A 513 -25.82 20.57 13.61
N ALA A 514 -26.63 20.29 14.62
CA ALA A 514 -27.11 18.93 14.91
C ALA A 514 -27.97 18.36 13.77
N GLN A 515 -28.66 19.19 13.00
CA GLN A 515 -29.51 18.72 11.89
C GLN A 515 -28.68 17.98 10.83
N GLU A 516 -27.55 18.56 10.43
CA GLU A 516 -26.69 17.96 9.42
C GLU A 516 -25.84 16.84 10.02
N ALA A 517 -25.23 17.07 11.18
CA ALA A 517 -24.41 16.07 11.86
C ALA A 517 -25.17 14.76 12.09
N ASN A 518 -26.46 14.82 12.43
CA ASN A 518 -27.27 13.64 12.64
C ASN A 518 -27.49 12.81 11.36
N LYS A 519 -27.36 13.36 10.15
CA LYS A 519 -27.38 12.54 8.92
C LYS A 519 -26.23 11.54 8.89
N LEU A 520 -25.04 11.95 9.35
CA LEU A 520 -23.89 11.07 9.46
C LEU A 520 -24.02 10.12 10.65
N LEU A 521 -24.38 10.65 11.82
CA LEU A 521 -24.46 9.87 13.06
C LEU A 521 -25.53 8.77 12.99
N LEU A 522 -26.67 9.03 12.32
CA LEU A 522 -27.73 8.04 12.11
C LEU A 522 -27.30 6.87 11.21
N ASN A 523 -26.37 7.12 10.30
CA ASN A 523 -25.77 6.12 9.44
C ASN A 523 -24.46 5.56 10.03
N HIS A 524 -24.19 5.81 11.33
CA HIS A 524 -23.01 5.29 12.02
C HIS A 524 -21.67 5.70 11.39
N MET A 525 -21.63 6.84 10.70
CA MET A 525 -20.44 7.35 10.00
C MET A 525 -19.49 8.10 10.95
N THR A 526 -18.95 7.38 11.93
CA THR A 526 -17.88 7.82 12.85
C THR A 526 -17.04 6.58 13.25
N PRO A 527 -15.86 6.71 13.88
CA PRO A 527 -15.03 5.56 14.25
C PRO A 527 -15.72 4.64 15.22
N ASN A 528 -16.42 5.21 16.20
CA ASN A 528 -17.27 4.46 17.08
C ASN A 528 -18.62 4.29 16.38
N LEU A 529 -18.84 3.11 15.79
CA LEU A 529 -20.11 2.76 15.13
C LEU A 529 -21.32 2.80 16.09
N SER A 530 -21.12 3.05 17.38
CA SER A 530 -22.16 3.23 18.39
C SER A 530 -22.29 4.69 18.89
N ALA A 531 -21.66 5.66 18.22
CA ALA A 531 -21.73 7.07 18.63
C ALA A 531 -23.18 7.56 18.75
N ALA A 532 -23.46 8.28 19.83
CA ALA A 532 -24.79 8.80 20.11
C ALA A 532 -25.14 9.98 19.18
N ARG A 533 -26.44 10.19 18.97
CA ARG A 533 -26.96 11.34 18.22
C ARG A 533 -26.63 12.65 18.93
N ALA A 534 -26.52 13.73 18.17
CA ALA A 534 -26.48 15.08 18.73
C ALA A 534 -27.88 15.45 19.24
N THR A 535 -28.03 15.58 20.57
CA THR A 535 -29.29 15.99 21.22
C THR A 535 -29.40 17.48 21.45
N THR A 536 -28.27 18.19 21.48
CA THR A 536 -28.18 19.65 21.64
C THR A 536 -27.69 20.26 20.34
N ASP A 537 -28.39 21.29 19.86
CA ASP A 537 -28.00 21.99 18.64
C ASP A 537 -26.92 23.04 18.91
N CYS A 538 -25.98 23.18 17.98
CA CYS A 538 -24.90 24.15 18.01
C CYS A 538 -24.52 24.53 16.57
N ARG A 539 -24.58 25.82 16.24
CA ARG A 539 -24.37 26.35 14.88
C ARG A 539 -23.31 27.46 14.89
N PRO A 540 -22.01 27.10 14.86
CA PRO A 540 -20.94 28.07 15.01
C PRO A 540 -20.69 28.93 13.76
N CYS A 541 -21.15 28.49 12.59
CA CYS A 541 -21.12 29.31 11.37
C CYS A 541 -22.47 29.99 11.16
N THR A 542 -22.64 31.19 11.73
CA THR A 542 -23.79 32.05 11.43
C THR A 542 -23.77 32.46 9.96
N LEU A 543 -24.91 32.33 9.28
CA LEU A 543 -25.13 32.89 7.95
C LEU A 543 -24.80 34.38 7.95
N SER A 544 -23.79 34.80 7.19
CA SER A 544 -23.62 36.22 6.89
C SER A 544 -24.53 36.61 5.72
N ILE A 545 -24.91 37.89 5.62
CA ILE A 545 -25.68 38.39 4.46
C ILE A 545 -24.91 38.19 3.14
N TYR A 546 -23.57 38.06 3.21
CA TYR A 546 -22.71 37.81 2.07
C TYR A 546 -22.80 36.37 1.57
N ASP A 547 -23.16 35.41 2.43
CA ASP A 547 -23.34 33.99 2.05
C ASP A 547 -24.63 33.78 1.22
N LEU A 548 -25.57 34.73 1.29
CA LEU A 548 -26.80 34.77 0.49
C LEU A 548 -26.61 35.46 -0.86
N LEU A 549 -25.49 36.16 -1.10
CA LEU A 549 -25.26 36.91 -2.35
C LEU A 549 -25.29 36.05 -3.62
N PRO A 550 -24.75 34.82 -3.66
CA PRO A 550 -24.83 33.99 -4.86
C PRO A 550 -26.29 33.59 -5.18
N GLN A 551 -27.07 33.27 -4.15
CA GLN A 551 -28.48 32.91 -4.29
C GLN A 551 -29.36 34.13 -4.64
N LEU A 552 -29.04 35.30 -4.09
CA LEU A 552 -29.64 36.59 -4.44
C LEU A 552 -29.29 37.00 -5.88
N ALA A 553 -28.06 36.77 -6.33
CA ALA A 553 -27.63 37.05 -7.70
C ALA A 553 -28.31 36.12 -8.72
N ILE A 554 -28.48 34.83 -8.40
CA ILE A 554 -29.22 33.88 -9.24
C ILE A 554 -30.71 34.25 -9.31
N THR A 555 -31.34 34.59 -8.18
CA THR A 555 -32.75 35.01 -8.14
C THR A 555 -32.97 36.35 -8.86
N LEU A 556 -32.06 37.32 -8.72
CA LEU A 556 -32.08 38.56 -9.49
C LEU A 556 -31.88 38.32 -11.00
N SER A 557 -31.03 37.36 -11.37
CA SER A 557 -30.78 36.99 -12.78
C SER A 557 -32.01 36.32 -13.41
N LEU A 558 -32.64 35.38 -12.69
CA LEU A 558 -33.90 34.74 -13.12
C LEU A 558 -35.05 35.76 -13.22
N ALA A 559 -35.20 36.66 -12.23
CA ALA A 559 -36.19 37.72 -12.28
C ALA A 559 -35.97 38.66 -13.48
N SER A 560 -34.71 38.97 -13.78
CA SER A 560 -34.34 39.80 -14.94
C SER A 560 -34.66 39.12 -16.27
N ILE A 561 -34.43 37.81 -16.38
CA ILE A 561 -34.80 37.00 -17.56
C ILE A 561 -36.33 36.95 -17.73
N ILE A 562 -37.08 36.72 -16.65
CA ILE A 562 -38.55 36.71 -16.66
C ILE A 562 -39.10 38.08 -17.11
N LEU A 563 -38.53 39.18 -16.60
CA LEU A 563 -38.91 40.54 -16.98
C LEU A 563 -38.63 40.82 -18.47
N LEU A 564 -37.46 40.40 -18.98
CA LEU A 564 -37.09 40.50 -20.39
C LEU A 564 -38.05 39.72 -21.31
N VAL A 565 -38.45 38.51 -20.90
CA VAL A 565 -39.43 37.70 -21.63
C VAL A 565 -40.81 38.35 -21.63
N ALA A 566 -41.24 38.93 -20.51
CA ALA A 566 -42.50 39.66 -20.40
C ALA A 566 -42.54 40.93 -21.29
N ILE A 567 -41.44 41.71 -21.31
CA ILE A 567 -41.29 42.89 -22.17
C ILE A 567 -41.31 42.50 -23.66
N LYS A 568 -40.62 41.41 -24.02
CA LYS A 568 -40.58 40.91 -25.41
C LYS A 568 -41.95 40.40 -25.87
N ARG A 569 -42.72 39.75 -24.99
CA ARG A 569 -44.13 39.36 -25.25
C ARG A 569 -45.04 40.57 -25.43
N ARG A 570 -44.93 41.60 -24.57
CA ARG A 570 -45.70 42.86 -24.74
C ARG A 570 -45.37 43.57 -26.05
N ARG A 571 -44.09 43.66 -26.45
CA ARG A 571 -43.68 44.28 -27.72
C ARG A 571 -44.15 43.49 -28.95
N LYS A 572 -44.26 42.16 -28.85
CA LYS A 572 -44.81 41.31 -29.92
C LYS A 572 -46.33 41.49 -30.03
N ALA A 573 -47.04 41.57 -28.90
CA ALA A 573 -48.47 41.87 -28.86
C ALA A 573 -48.80 43.29 -29.37
N SER A 574 -47.96 44.29 -29.07
CA SER A 574 -48.16 45.66 -29.58
C SER A 574 -47.83 45.84 -31.06
N ARG A 575 -47.01 44.96 -31.65
CA ARG A 575 -46.76 44.91 -33.11
C ARG A 575 -47.90 44.21 -33.85
N ALA A 576 -48.45 43.12 -33.29
CA ALA A 576 -49.61 42.42 -33.85
C ALA A 576 -50.93 43.21 -33.80
N PHE A 577 -50.95 44.39 -33.16
CA PHE A 577 -52.10 45.31 -33.14
C PHE A 577 -51.92 46.50 -34.10
N LYS A 578 -50.77 46.59 -34.78
CA LYS A 578 -50.42 47.66 -35.73
C LYS A 578 -50.25 47.19 -37.17
N ASP A 579 -50.34 45.88 -37.40
CA ASP A 579 -50.59 45.24 -38.69
C ASP A 579 -52.04 44.73 -38.67
#